data_AF-A0A350IIT3-F1
#
_entry.id   AF-A0A350IIT3-F1
#
_cell.length_a   1.000
_cell.length_b   1.000
_cell.length_c   1.000
_cell.angle_alpha   90.00
_cell.angle_beta   90.00
_cell.angle_gamma   90.00
#
_symmetry.space_group_name_H-M   'P 1'
#
loop_
_entity.id
_entity.type
_entity.pdbx_description
1 polymer ?
#
loop_
_entity_poly.entity_id
_entity_poly.type
_entity_poly.pdbx_seq_one_letter_code
_entity_poly.pdbx_strand_id
1 'polypeptide(L)'
;MADISSVSSSSSSTSQTQIDALLSSYRATEQPKIDTLNTQKYSLQRTQVFYNNLNSKLNSLVSNLDKFGTYSVTNNIGLFTKLSTIDSQFAAKTVTSSNTNVMTASATSGAFTGTASIMVNRLATSDVLISKQMALTDNFGISAGDKTFGIDINGTVKNVTVSFDGTETNDQALQKITTAINNTEDIGINATVVKDTTSTARLSLSSKSTGGTNNIKFTDSEGMLGLLGIDSSLGAGSTARTLATDNSAGFIQADFNTLDAKLTVNGVNVYRASNAISDVITGLTLNLVKPQESTDQPVVLTTQVNTAAVKDLINTVLSSLNDITNLISSDISILRSESTISLLRSNIRSLVSTKVASIT
;
A
#
# COMPACT_ATOMS: atom_id res chain seq x y z
N MET A 1 7.54 95.87 10.64
CA MET A 1 8.98 95.91 10.93
C MET A 1 9.66 94.99 9.92
N ALA A 2 10.50 95.60 9.07
CA ALA A 2 11.59 95.07 8.22
C ALA A 2 11.37 93.73 7.46
N ASP A 3 11.66 93.57 6.17
CA ASP A 3 12.32 94.44 5.19
C ASP A 3 12.07 93.85 3.78
N ILE A 4 11.93 94.73 2.78
CA ILE A 4 11.96 94.38 1.36
C ILE A 4 13.27 94.93 0.79
N SER A 5 14.18 94.05 0.35
CA SER A 5 15.17 94.23 -0.73
C SER A 5 16.14 93.05 -0.65
N SER A 6 16.39 92.25 -1.68
CA SER A 6 17.12 92.59 -2.90
C SER A 6 17.20 91.29 -3.74
N VAL A 7 16.70 91.27 -4.97
CA VAL A 7 17.48 91.29 -6.22
C VAL A 7 18.90 90.74 -6.10
N SER A 8 19.13 89.49 -6.53
CA SER A 8 20.07 89.08 -7.60
C SER A 8 20.65 87.66 -7.42
N SER A 9 20.63 86.93 -8.55
CA SER A 9 21.55 85.86 -8.94
C SER A 9 21.68 84.61 -8.05
N SER A 10 21.01 83.54 -8.47
CA SER A 10 21.73 82.37 -8.98
C SER A 10 20.78 81.47 -9.78
N SER A 11 20.67 81.78 -11.05
CA SER A 11 20.38 80.80 -12.10
C SER A 11 21.37 79.64 -11.99
N SER A 12 20.98 78.55 -11.34
CA SER A 12 21.52 77.22 -11.63
C SER A 12 20.40 76.41 -12.28
N SER A 13 20.37 76.55 -13.60
CA SER A 13 19.67 75.70 -14.54
C SER A 13 19.84 74.22 -14.17
N THR A 14 18.80 73.61 -13.61
CA THR A 14 18.26 72.46 -14.33
C THR A 14 17.06 73.01 -15.08
N SER A 15 17.33 73.60 -16.24
CA SER A 15 16.28 74.02 -17.15
C SER A 15 15.46 72.77 -17.46
N GLN A 16 14.34 72.57 -16.76
CA GLN A 16 13.22 71.93 -17.43
C GLN A 16 12.95 72.85 -18.60
N THR A 17 13.37 72.40 -19.77
CA THR A 17 13.06 73.08 -21.02
C THR A 17 11.54 73.32 -21.03
N GLN A 18 11.04 74.36 -21.68
CA GLN A 18 9.57 74.53 -21.81
C GLN A 18 8.90 73.24 -22.34
N ILE A 19 9.66 72.44 -23.09
CA ILE A 19 9.35 71.09 -23.54
C ILE A 19 9.17 70.10 -22.37
N ASP A 20 10.01 70.11 -21.33
CA ASP A 20 9.87 69.27 -20.13
C ASP A 20 8.63 69.62 -19.28
N ALA A 21 8.25 70.90 -19.22
CA ALA A 21 7.01 71.35 -18.57
C ALA A 21 5.75 70.94 -19.36
N LEU A 22 5.80 71.03 -20.70
CA LEU A 22 4.76 70.50 -21.60
C LEU A 22 4.67 68.97 -21.53
N LEU A 23 5.81 68.28 -21.43
CA LEU A 23 5.85 66.82 -21.31
C LEU A 23 5.28 66.34 -19.98
N SER A 24 5.59 67.02 -18.87
CA SER A 24 5.07 66.67 -17.55
C SER A 24 3.56 66.92 -17.43
N SER A 25 3.05 68.04 -17.96
CA SER A 25 1.60 68.31 -18.00
C SER A 25 0.83 67.34 -18.90
N TYR A 26 1.40 66.95 -20.05
CA TYR A 26 0.82 65.90 -20.89
C TYR A 26 0.79 64.55 -20.18
N ARG A 27 1.90 64.14 -19.54
CA ARG A 27 1.96 62.93 -18.70
C ARG A 27 0.94 62.95 -17.57
N ALA A 28 0.77 64.09 -16.89
CA ALA A 28 -0.23 64.24 -15.83
C ALA A 28 -1.67 64.11 -16.34
N THR A 29 -1.93 64.44 -17.61
CA THR A 29 -3.25 64.29 -18.26
C THR A 29 -3.52 62.84 -18.66
N GLU A 30 -2.49 62.09 -19.04
CA GLU A 30 -2.61 60.66 -19.42
C GLU A 30 -2.51 59.71 -18.21
N GLN A 31 -1.89 60.13 -17.09
CA GLN A 31 -1.70 59.32 -15.88
C GLN A 31 -3.02 58.74 -15.30
N PRO A 32 -4.13 59.48 -15.19
CA PRO A 32 -5.40 58.93 -14.69
C PRO A 32 -5.95 57.78 -15.56
N LYS A 33 -5.74 57.82 -16.87
CA LYS A 33 -6.13 56.71 -17.77
C LYS A 33 -5.30 55.47 -17.50
N ILE A 34 -3.99 55.64 -17.25
CA ILE A 34 -3.11 54.55 -16.87
C ILE A 34 -3.49 53.99 -15.50
N ASP A 35 -3.83 54.85 -14.52
CA ASP A 35 -4.22 54.45 -13.17
C ASP A 35 -5.55 53.68 -13.15
N THR A 36 -6.53 54.10 -13.96
CA THR A 36 -7.79 53.34 -14.14
C THR A 36 -7.54 51.97 -14.76
N LEU A 37 -6.72 51.87 -15.81
CA LEU A 37 -6.35 50.59 -16.42
C LEU A 37 -5.58 49.69 -15.43
N ASN A 38 -4.67 50.26 -14.64
CA ASN A 38 -3.96 49.52 -13.60
C ASN A 38 -4.93 49.02 -12.52
N THR A 39 -5.90 49.83 -12.10
CA THR A 39 -6.93 49.44 -11.13
C THR A 39 -7.80 48.30 -11.67
N GLN A 40 -8.22 48.38 -12.94
CA GLN A 40 -8.95 47.30 -13.61
C GLN A 40 -8.11 46.02 -13.68
N LYS A 41 -6.83 46.13 -14.08
CA LYS A 41 -5.89 45.01 -14.11
C LYS A 41 -5.77 44.34 -12.74
N TYR A 42 -5.54 45.11 -11.67
CA TYR A 42 -5.47 44.57 -10.31
C TYR A 42 -6.78 43.91 -9.88
N SER A 43 -7.93 44.47 -10.25
CA SER A 43 -9.24 43.87 -9.96
C SER A 43 -9.45 42.54 -10.67
N LEU A 44 -9.11 42.46 -11.97
CA LEU A 44 -9.19 41.22 -12.75
C LEU A 44 -8.23 40.15 -12.22
N GLN A 45 -7.00 40.52 -11.87
CA GLN A 45 -6.02 39.61 -11.28
C GLN A 45 -6.50 39.05 -9.94
N ARG A 46 -7.04 39.90 -9.06
CA ARG A 46 -7.61 39.45 -7.78
C ARG A 46 -8.78 38.49 -7.98
N THR A 47 -9.65 38.80 -8.93
CA THR A 47 -10.81 37.96 -9.29
C THR A 47 -10.36 36.60 -9.84
N GLN A 48 -9.36 36.59 -10.72
CA GLN A 48 -8.77 35.36 -11.26
C GLN A 48 -8.20 34.46 -10.15
N VAL A 49 -7.41 35.04 -9.23
CA VAL A 49 -6.84 34.30 -8.08
C VAL A 49 -7.94 33.73 -7.20
N PHE A 50 -9.00 34.50 -6.92
CA PHE A 50 -10.15 34.03 -6.16
C PHE A 50 -10.83 32.82 -6.82
N TYR A 51 -11.15 32.90 -8.12
CA TYR A 51 -11.79 31.80 -8.84
C TYR A 51 -10.90 30.56 -8.94
N ASN A 52 -9.59 30.72 -9.09
CA ASN A 52 -8.66 29.59 -9.06
C ASN A 52 -8.67 28.88 -7.70
N ASN A 53 -8.66 29.63 -6.60
CA ASN A 53 -8.78 29.07 -5.25
C ASN A 53 -10.14 28.42 -5.01
N LEU A 54 -11.22 29.05 -5.47
CA LEU A 54 -12.57 28.51 -5.36
C LEU A 54 -12.70 27.19 -6.13
N ASN A 55 -12.20 27.14 -7.37
CA ASN A 55 -12.19 25.94 -8.19
C ASN A 55 -11.41 24.80 -7.50
N SER A 56 -10.23 25.11 -6.94
CA SER A 56 -9.47 24.11 -6.18
C SER A 56 -10.24 23.57 -4.99
N LYS A 57 -10.91 24.43 -4.20
CA LYS A 57 -11.70 24.00 -3.04
C LYS A 57 -12.96 23.22 -3.44
N LEU A 58 -13.62 23.60 -4.53
CA LEU A 58 -14.75 22.86 -5.10
C LEU A 58 -14.31 21.48 -5.57
N ASN A 59 -13.18 21.36 -6.25
CA ASN A 59 -12.63 20.07 -6.68
C ASN A 59 -12.29 19.16 -5.48
N SER A 60 -11.74 19.72 -4.39
CA SER A 60 -11.53 18.98 -3.14
C SER A 60 -12.84 18.49 -2.52
N LEU A 61 -13.89 19.33 -2.50
CA LEU A 61 -15.20 18.94 -2.02
C LEU A 61 -15.80 17.82 -2.88
N VAL A 62 -15.76 17.95 -4.22
CA VAL A 62 -16.24 16.94 -5.16
C VAL A 62 -15.51 15.61 -4.92
N SER A 63 -14.18 15.63 -4.84
CA SER A 63 -13.37 14.43 -4.57
C SER A 63 -13.74 13.76 -3.25
N ASN A 64 -14.14 14.53 -2.23
CA ASN A 64 -14.61 14.00 -0.96
C ASN A 64 -16.04 13.45 -1.04
N LEU A 65 -16.91 14.04 -1.86
CA LEU A 65 -18.28 13.58 -2.10
C LEU A 65 -18.33 12.34 -2.99
N ASP A 66 -17.39 12.19 -3.93
CA ASP A 66 -17.29 11.02 -4.81
C ASP A 66 -17.11 9.71 -4.03
N LYS A 67 -16.60 9.78 -2.79
CA LYS A 67 -16.53 8.63 -1.86
C LYS A 67 -17.91 8.12 -1.46
N PHE A 68 -18.94 8.97 -1.49
CA PHE A 68 -20.32 8.63 -1.11
C PHE A 68 -21.15 8.18 -2.31
N GLY A 69 -20.86 8.71 -3.50
CA GLY A 69 -21.59 8.42 -4.72
C GLY A 69 -21.23 9.35 -5.86
N THR A 70 -21.66 8.99 -7.06
CA THR A 70 -21.39 9.77 -8.26
C THR A 70 -22.57 10.70 -8.55
N TYR A 71 -22.26 11.92 -8.96
CA TYR A 71 -23.27 12.86 -9.46
C TYR A 71 -23.16 12.95 -10.98
N SER A 72 -24.27 12.72 -11.68
CA SER A 72 -24.34 12.82 -13.14
C SER A 72 -25.48 13.72 -13.56
N VAL A 73 -25.29 14.49 -14.62
CA VAL A 73 -26.35 15.34 -15.19
C VAL A 73 -26.75 14.76 -16.54
N THR A 74 -28.00 14.35 -16.68
CA THR A 74 -28.59 13.88 -17.94
C THR A 74 -29.86 14.68 -18.21
N ASN A 75 -29.99 15.26 -19.40
CA ASN A 75 -31.15 16.10 -19.77
C ASN A 75 -31.46 17.23 -18.77
N ASN A 76 -30.43 17.93 -18.27
CA ASN A 76 -30.54 18.98 -17.24
C ASN A 76 -31.12 18.50 -15.89
N ILE A 77 -31.21 17.20 -15.66
CA ILE A 77 -31.60 16.61 -14.37
C ILE A 77 -30.34 16.03 -13.73
N GLY A 78 -30.03 16.50 -12.52
CA GLY A 78 -28.98 15.95 -11.69
C GLY A 78 -29.44 14.68 -10.97
N LEU A 79 -28.66 13.61 -11.09
CA LEU A 79 -28.90 12.35 -10.39
C LEU A 79 -27.67 11.99 -9.55
N PHE A 80 -27.89 11.78 -8.26
CA PHE A 80 -26.89 11.22 -7.36
C PHE A 80 -27.07 9.71 -7.28
N THR A 81 -26.01 8.96 -7.58
CA THR A 81 -25.98 7.50 -7.48
C THR A 81 -25.06 7.12 -6.33
N LYS A 82 -25.63 6.59 -5.25
CA LYS A 82 -24.90 6.10 -4.08
C LYS A 82 -23.89 5.03 -4.49
N LEU A 83 -22.67 5.13 -3.97
CA LEU A 83 -21.65 4.10 -4.17
C LEU A 83 -21.93 2.91 -3.24
N SER A 84 -21.95 1.68 -3.77
CA SER A 84 -22.28 0.48 -2.97
C SER A 84 -21.34 0.22 -1.79
N THR A 85 -20.10 0.72 -1.86
CA THR A 85 -19.09 0.55 -0.80
C THR A 85 -19.32 1.48 0.39
N ILE A 86 -20.13 2.54 0.27
CA ILE A 86 -20.29 3.53 1.35
C ILE A 86 -20.92 2.94 2.61
N ASP A 87 -21.83 1.96 2.46
CA ASP A 87 -22.47 1.31 3.60
C ASP A 87 -21.46 0.59 4.50
N SER A 88 -20.41 0.00 3.90
CA SER A 88 -19.33 -0.63 4.66
C SER A 88 -18.50 0.37 5.46
N GLN A 89 -18.38 1.62 4.97
CA GLN A 89 -17.68 2.69 5.67
C GLN A 89 -18.48 3.21 6.88
N PHE A 90 -19.81 3.23 6.77
CA PHE A 90 -20.69 3.58 7.90
C PHE A 90 -20.85 2.44 8.91
N ALA A 91 -20.74 1.20 8.45
CA ALA A 91 -20.68 0.01 9.30
C ALA A 91 -19.25 -0.36 9.72
N ALA A 92 -18.31 0.59 9.68
CA ALA A 92 -16.91 0.36 10.00
C ALA A 92 -16.75 -0.21 11.42
N LYS A 93 -15.89 -1.22 11.53
CA LYS A 93 -15.50 -1.84 12.79
C LYS A 93 -14.01 -1.73 12.97
N THR A 94 -13.58 -1.71 14.21
CA THR A 94 -12.16 -1.74 14.59
C THR A 94 -11.94 -2.90 15.53
N VAL A 95 -10.77 -3.52 15.44
CA VAL A 95 -10.34 -4.60 16.32
C VAL A 95 -9.03 -4.21 16.97
N THR A 96 -8.94 -4.39 18.28
CA THR A 96 -7.72 -4.17 19.06
C THR A 96 -7.22 -5.51 19.59
N SER A 97 -5.89 -5.68 19.59
CA SER A 97 -5.23 -6.85 20.15
C SER A 97 -4.63 -6.50 21.51
N SER A 98 -4.81 -7.39 22.50
CA SER A 98 -4.15 -7.22 23.80
C SER A 98 -2.63 -7.38 23.73
N ASN A 99 -2.09 -8.01 22.68
CA ASN A 99 -0.65 -8.16 22.46
C ASN A 99 -0.30 -8.19 20.96
N THR A 100 0.06 -7.03 20.42
CA THR A 100 0.42 -6.85 19.00
C THR A 100 1.74 -7.50 18.60
N ASN A 101 2.61 -7.84 19.56
CA ASN A 101 3.87 -8.54 19.28
C ASN A 101 3.64 -10.02 18.95
N VAL A 102 2.49 -10.56 19.35
CA VAL A 102 2.08 -11.95 19.08
C VAL A 102 1.18 -12.00 17.86
N MET A 103 0.19 -11.12 17.79
CA MET A 103 -0.79 -11.12 16.71
C MET A 103 -1.44 -9.75 16.56
N THR A 104 -1.65 -9.35 15.31
CA THR A 104 -2.50 -8.22 14.95
C THR A 104 -3.75 -8.72 14.23
N ALA A 105 -4.78 -7.87 14.17
CA ALA A 105 -6.01 -8.20 13.45
C ALA A 105 -6.54 -6.97 12.72
N SER A 106 -7.29 -7.20 11.65
CA SER A 106 -8.08 -6.19 10.96
C SER A 106 -9.53 -6.67 10.87
N ALA A 107 -10.46 -5.70 10.87
CA ALA A 107 -11.90 -5.97 10.86
C ALA A 107 -12.52 -5.38 9.60
N THR A 108 -13.38 -6.17 8.96
CA THR A 108 -14.31 -5.71 7.93
C THR A 108 -15.59 -5.18 8.57
N SER A 109 -16.45 -4.51 7.80
CA SER A 109 -17.78 -4.07 8.28
C SER A 109 -18.66 -5.24 8.77
N GLY A 110 -18.43 -6.44 8.23
CA GLY A 110 -19.10 -7.68 8.63
C GLY A 110 -18.56 -8.33 9.90
N ALA A 111 -17.51 -7.78 10.53
CA ALA A 111 -16.88 -8.40 11.70
C ALA A 111 -17.84 -8.56 12.88
N PHE A 112 -17.74 -9.64 13.65
CA PHE A 112 -18.48 -9.78 14.90
C PHE A 112 -18.07 -8.70 15.92
N THR A 113 -19.03 -8.16 16.70
CA THR A 113 -18.74 -7.22 17.80
C THR A 113 -18.64 -7.98 19.11
N GLY A 114 -17.50 -7.87 19.80
CA GLY A 114 -17.25 -8.58 21.06
C GLY A 114 -15.79 -8.96 21.19
N THR A 115 -15.52 -9.94 22.06
CA THR A 115 -14.17 -10.42 22.33
C THR A 115 -13.96 -11.85 21.83
N ALA A 116 -12.73 -12.15 21.41
CA ALA A 116 -12.29 -13.51 21.09
C ALA A 116 -10.94 -13.77 21.76
N SER A 117 -10.81 -14.93 22.40
CA SER A 117 -9.56 -15.37 23.04
C SER A 117 -8.82 -16.31 22.09
N ILE A 118 -7.58 -15.97 21.76
CA ILE A 118 -6.76 -16.67 20.77
C ILE A 118 -5.38 -16.94 21.35
N MET A 119 -4.94 -18.19 21.27
CA MET A 119 -3.57 -18.58 21.58
C MET A 119 -2.86 -19.01 20.29
N VAL A 120 -1.69 -18.43 20.03
CA VAL A 120 -0.85 -18.80 18.88
C VAL A 120 0.11 -19.90 19.30
N ASN A 121 -0.19 -21.16 18.97
CA ASN A 121 0.65 -22.29 19.37
C ASN A 121 1.85 -22.48 18.42
N ARG A 122 1.68 -22.17 17.13
CA ARG A 122 2.72 -22.32 16.11
C ARG A 122 2.40 -21.45 14.90
N LEU A 123 3.44 -20.89 14.27
CA LEU A 123 3.33 -20.18 13.00
C LEU A 123 3.40 -21.15 11.81
N ALA A 124 2.77 -20.76 10.70
CA ALA A 124 2.99 -21.44 9.45
C ALA A 124 4.42 -21.16 8.96
N THR A 125 5.12 -22.19 8.52
CA THR A 125 6.49 -22.09 7.97
C THR A 125 6.54 -22.67 6.57
N SER A 126 7.51 -22.24 5.78
CA SER A 126 7.83 -22.86 4.49
C SER A 126 8.45 -24.24 4.69
N ASP A 127 8.22 -25.14 3.75
CA ASP A 127 8.93 -26.41 3.70
C ASP A 127 10.35 -26.17 3.19
N VAL A 128 11.32 -26.89 3.76
CA VAL A 128 12.74 -26.75 3.41
C VAL A 128 13.35 -28.12 3.22
N LEU A 129 13.94 -28.33 2.04
CA LEU A 129 14.65 -29.53 1.63
C LEU A 129 16.11 -29.17 1.36
N ILE A 130 17.03 -29.90 1.98
CA ILE A 130 18.48 -29.68 1.87
C ILE A 130 19.12 -30.92 1.23
N SER A 131 20.04 -30.71 0.29
CA SER A 131 20.82 -31.80 -0.31
C SER A 131 21.88 -32.36 0.65
N LYS A 132 22.49 -33.46 0.27
CA LYS A 132 23.72 -33.93 0.93
C LYS A 132 24.83 -32.89 0.76
N GLN A 133 25.81 -32.93 1.66
CA GLN A 133 27.01 -32.11 1.55
C GLN A 133 27.86 -32.58 0.36
N MET A 134 28.37 -31.63 -0.42
CA MET A 134 29.23 -31.90 -1.59
C MET A 134 30.54 -31.12 -1.47
N ALA A 135 31.67 -31.76 -1.78
CA ALA A 135 32.95 -31.06 -1.86
C ALA A 135 33.04 -30.26 -3.16
N LEU A 136 33.32 -28.96 -3.08
CA LEU A 136 33.19 -28.00 -4.18
C LEU A 136 34.03 -28.34 -5.42
N THR A 137 35.21 -28.93 -5.21
CA THR A 137 36.18 -29.23 -6.27
C THR A 137 35.96 -30.58 -6.94
N ASP A 138 35.17 -31.47 -6.34
CA ASP A 138 34.93 -32.79 -6.89
C ASP A 138 34.05 -32.67 -8.14
N ASN A 139 34.26 -33.58 -9.09
CA ASN A 139 33.42 -33.71 -10.26
C ASN A 139 31.98 -34.05 -9.83
N PHE A 140 30.99 -33.36 -10.39
CA PHE A 140 29.58 -33.64 -10.11
C PHE A 140 29.17 -35.04 -10.57
N GLY A 141 29.84 -35.58 -11.61
CA GLY A 141 29.71 -36.97 -12.01
C GLY A 141 28.43 -37.29 -12.78
N ILE A 142 27.83 -36.28 -13.44
CA ILE A 142 26.71 -36.47 -14.36
C ILE A 142 27.18 -36.50 -15.82
N SER A 143 26.43 -37.18 -16.68
CA SER A 143 26.69 -37.19 -18.12
C SER A 143 26.31 -35.86 -18.77
N ALA A 144 27.02 -35.50 -19.84
CA ALA A 144 26.71 -34.34 -20.66
C ALA A 144 25.30 -34.45 -21.29
N GLY A 145 24.67 -33.30 -21.52
CA GLY A 145 23.34 -33.17 -22.09
C GLY A 145 22.35 -32.51 -21.12
N ASP A 146 21.10 -32.43 -21.57
CA ASP A 146 20.01 -31.89 -20.77
C ASP A 146 19.49 -32.93 -19.78
N LYS A 147 19.29 -32.50 -18.54
CA LYS A 147 18.75 -33.31 -17.44
C LYS A 147 17.51 -32.63 -16.90
N THR A 148 16.42 -33.38 -16.85
CA THR A 148 15.12 -32.87 -16.42
C THR A 148 14.65 -33.58 -15.16
N PHE A 149 14.15 -32.81 -14.21
CA PHE A 149 13.50 -33.30 -13.00
C PHE A 149 12.21 -32.51 -12.76
N GLY A 150 11.25 -33.10 -12.08
CA GLY A 150 9.98 -32.47 -11.74
C GLY A 150 9.98 -31.99 -10.29
N ILE A 151 9.43 -30.80 -10.04
CA ILE A 151 9.07 -30.28 -8.73
C ILE A 151 7.54 -30.16 -8.66
N ASP A 152 6.94 -30.70 -7.61
CA ASP A 152 5.50 -30.58 -7.33
C ASP A 152 5.31 -29.76 -6.05
N ILE A 153 4.63 -28.63 -6.19
CA ILE A 153 4.15 -27.80 -5.08
C ILE A 153 2.63 -27.68 -5.20
N ASN A 154 1.93 -28.03 -4.12
CA ASN A 154 0.47 -27.94 -4.04
C ASN A 154 -0.27 -28.61 -5.22
N GLY A 155 0.27 -29.74 -5.72
CA GLY A 155 -0.31 -30.51 -6.83
C GLY A 155 0.06 -29.99 -8.23
N THR A 156 0.82 -28.90 -8.32
CA THR A 156 1.29 -28.35 -9.60
C THR A 156 2.70 -28.82 -9.88
N VAL A 157 2.84 -29.71 -10.87
CA VAL A 157 4.13 -30.22 -11.33
C VAL A 157 4.76 -29.27 -12.35
N LYS A 158 6.02 -28.89 -12.12
CA LYS A 158 6.86 -28.11 -13.04
C LYS A 158 8.15 -28.86 -13.32
N ASN A 159 8.52 -28.94 -14.59
CA ASN A 159 9.77 -29.57 -15.01
C ASN A 159 10.87 -28.52 -15.08
N VAL A 160 12.02 -28.84 -14.51
CA VAL A 160 13.24 -28.03 -14.57
C VAL A 160 14.26 -28.77 -15.41
N THR A 161 14.82 -28.09 -16.41
CA THR A 161 15.85 -28.65 -17.27
C THR A 161 17.17 -27.93 -17.03
N VAL A 162 18.25 -28.70 -16.87
CA VAL A 162 19.62 -28.21 -16.65
C VAL A 162 20.54 -28.84 -17.68
N SER A 163 21.32 -28.01 -18.38
CA SER A 163 22.28 -28.46 -19.38
C SER A 163 23.68 -28.64 -18.77
N PHE A 164 24.23 -29.85 -18.89
CA PHE A 164 25.57 -30.19 -18.42
C PHE A 164 26.52 -30.49 -19.59
N ASP A 165 27.79 -30.15 -19.43
CA ASP A 165 28.89 -30.55 -20.31
C ASP A 165 29.61 -31.82 -19.82
N GLY A 166 29.30 -32.28 -18.61
CA GLY A 166 29.81 -33.52 -18.01
C GLY A 166 31.16 -33.37 -17.32
N THR A 167 31.70 -32.15 -17.26
CA THR A 167 32.98 -31.82 -16.63
C THR A 167 32.83 -30.87 -15.45
N GLU A 168 31.60 -30.50 -15.10
CA GLU A 168 31.33 -29.55 -14.03
C GLU A 168 31.79 -30.04 -12.66
N THR A 169 32.40 -29.14 -11.91
CA THR A 169 32.57 -29.34 -10.47
C THR A 169 31.23 -29.25 -9.74
N ASN A 170 31.17 -29.76 -8.52
CA ASN A 170 30.00 -29.60 -7.66
C ASN A 170 29.57 -28.13 -7.50
N ASP A 171 30.52 -27.19 -7.37
CA ASP A 171 30.19 -25.76 -7.29
C ASP A 171 29.44 -25.28 -8.56
N GLN A 172 29.97 -25.61 -9.74
CA GLN A 172 29.37 -25.22 -11.02
C GLN A 172 28.00 -25.87 -11.23
N ALA A 173 27.87 -27.16 -10.92
CA ALA A 173 26.61 -27.89 -11.05
C ALA A 173 25.53 -27.33 -10.12
N LEU A 174 25.85 -27.07 -8.86
CA LEU A 174 24.91 -26.49 -7.89
C LEU A 174 24.43 -25.09 -8.31
N GLN A 175 25.31 -24.26 -8.89
CA GLN A 175 24.93 -22.96 -9.44
C GLN A 175 24.02 -23.08 -10.66
N LYS A 176 24.31 -24.01 -11.58
CA LYS A 176 23.46 -24.29 -12.75
C LYS A 176 22.06 -24.76 -12.33
N ILE A 177 21.98 -25.70 -11.39
CA ILE A 177 20.72 -26.22 -10.87
C ILE A 177 19.91 -25.10 -10.19
N THR A 178 20.55 -24.31 -9.33
CA THR A 178 19.91 -23.17 -8.66
C THR A 178 19.36 -22.15 -9.65
N THR A 179 20.15 -21.83 -10.67
CA THR A 179 19.75 -20.88 -11.72
C THR A 179 18.57 -21.42 -12.52
N ALA A 180 18.59 -22.70 -12.91
CA ALA A 180 17.49 -23.32 -13.66
C ALA A 180 16.18 -23.35 -12.85
N ILE A 181 16.25 -23.70 -11.55
CA ILE A 181 15.08 -23.69 -10.67
C ILE A 181 14.52 -22.26 -10.56
N ASN A 182 15.36 -21.27 -10.24
CA ASN A 182 14.90 -19.90 -10.00
C ASN A 182 14.40 -19.20 -11.27
N ASN A 183 14.87 -19.61 -12.45
CA ASN A 183 14.40 -19.11 -13.75
C ASN A 183 13.15 -19.83 -14.26
N THR A 184 12.70 -20.90 -13.61
CA THR A 184 11.46 -21.59 -13.99
C THR A 184 10.26 -20.80 -13.47
N GLU A 185 9.43 -20.31 -14.38
CA GLU A 185 8.23 -19.54 -14.04
C GLU A 185 7.25 -20.35 -13.19
N ASP A 186 6.72 -19.70 -12.16
CA ASP A 186 5.71 -20.25 -11.24
C ASP A 186 6.08 -21.61 -10.61
N ILE A 187 7.38 -21.87 -10.39
CA ILE A 187 7.84 -23.14 -9.79
C ILE A 187 7.48 -23.32 -8.31
N GLY A 188 7.05 -22.26 -7.62
CA GLY A 188 6.59 -22.34 -6.22
C GLY A 188 7.69 -22.56 -5.17
N ILE A 189 8.96 -22.68 -5.55
CA ILE A 189 10.13 -22.78 -4.65
C ILE A 189 11.19 -21.72 -4.96
N ASN A 190 12.08 -21.48 -4.00
CA ASN A 190 13.36 -20.78 -4.17
C ASN A 190 14.50 -21.78 -3.95
N ALA A 191 15.48 -21.77 -4.84
CA ALA A 191 16.73 -22.50 -4.68
C ALA A 191 17.88 -21.56 -4.29
N THR A 192 18.78 -22.05 -3.45
CA THR A 192 20.04 -21.37 -3.14
C THR A 192 21.14 -22.38 -2.83
N VAL A 193 22.39 -21.98 -3.08
CA VAL A 193 23.57 -22.75 -2.68
C VAL A 193 24.09 -22.21 -1.36
N VAL A 194 24.19 -23.07 -0.35
CA VAL A 194 24.76 -22.74 0.96
C VAL A 194 26.14 -23.37 1.05
N LYS A 195 27.18 -22.54 1.14
CA LYS A 195 28.55 -22.98 1.46
C LYS A 195 28.63 -23.16 2.98
N ASP A 196 28.54 -24.40 3.44
CA ASP A 196 28.58 -24.75 4.86
C ASP A 196 30.01 -24.77 5.40
N THR A 197 31.01 -24.98 4.54
CA THR A 197 32.44 -24.76 4.85
C THR A 197 33.14 -24.01 3.70
N THR A 198 34.45 -23.79 3.81
CA THR A 198 35.25 -23.22 2.72
C THR A 198 35.42 -24.16 1.52
N SER A 199 35.23 -25.46 1.71
CA SER A 199 35.45 -26.49 0.68
C SER A 199 34.20 -27.31 0.35
N THR A 200 33.07 -27.09 1.03
CA THR A 200 31.83 -27.83 0.82
C THR A 200 30.62 -26.92 0.63
N ALA A 201 29.59 -27.44 -0.05
CA ALA A 201 28.31 -26.76 -0.20
C ALA A 201 27.13 -27.73 -0.29
N ARG A 202 25.93 -27.15 -0.16
CA ARG A 202 24.63 -27.81 -0.20
C ARG A 202 23.65 -27.00 -1.03
N LEU A 203 22.75 -27.66 -1.74
CA LEU A 203 21.55 -27.05 -2.29
C LEU A 203 20.50 -26.96 -1.19
N SER A 204 19.90 -25.78 -1.04
CA SER A 204 18.73 -25.56 -0.18
C SER A 204 17.56 -25.13 -1.03
N LEU A 205 16.45 -25.86 -0.92
CA LEU A 205 15.20 -25.61 -1.60
C LEU A 205 14.15 -25.22 -0.55
N SER A 206 13.46 -24.11 -0.76
CA SER A 206 12.44 -23.60 0.16
C SER A 206 11.15 -23.27 -0.59
N SER A 207 9.99 -23.64 -0.04
CA SER A 207 8.71 -23.27 -0.63
C SER A 207 8.47 -21.76 -0.51
N LYS A 208 7.94 -21.14 -1.57
CA LYS A 208 7.58 -19.70 -1.60
C LYS A 208 6.39 -19.38 -0.70
N SER A 209 5.55 -20.37 -0.44
CA SER A 209 4.38 -20.28 0.44
C SER A 209 4.53 -21.22 1.63
N THR A 210 3.99 -20.80 2.77
CA THR A 210 4.02 -21.58 4.02
C THR A 210 2.93 -22.67 4.03
N GLY A 211 3.01 -23.58 4.98
CA GLY A 211 1.98 -24.58 5.22
C GLY A 211 2.22 -25.92 4.54
N GLY A 212 1.58 -26.96 5.08
CA GLY A 212 1.79 -28.35 4.68
C GLY A 212 1.29 -28.67 3.28
N THR A 213 0.32 -27.91 2.76
CA THR A 213 -0.16 -28.02 1.37
C THR A 213 0.91 -27.63 0.35
N ASN A 214 1.85 -26.76 0.73
CA ASN A 214 2.96 -26.30 -0.10
C ASN A 214 4.25 -27.11 0.14
N ASN A 215 4.12 -28.36 0.58
CA ASN A 215 5.27 -29.25 0.76
C ASN A 215 6.01 -29.51 -0.55
N ILE A 216 7.32 -29.70 -0.46
CA ILE A 216 8.18 -29.96 -1.62
C ILE A 216 8.09 -31.45 -1.96
N LYS A 217 7.61 -31.74 -3.17
CA LYS A 217 7.70 -33.04 -3.80
C LYS A 217 8.55 -32.95 -5.07
N PHE A 218 9.18 -34.05 -5.44
CA PHE A 218 10.08 -34.09 -6.58
C PHE A 218 10.03 -35.45 -7.28
N THR A 219 10.41 -35.44 -8.55
CA THR A 219 10.58 -36.63 -9.39
C THR A 219 11.87 -36.51 -10.17
N ASP A 220 12.61 -37.59 -10.31
CA ASP A 220 13.93 -37.60 -10.95
C ASP A 220 14.10 -38.86 -11.79
N SER A 221 13.70 -38.79 -13.05
CA SER A 221 13.86 -39.90 -14.00
C SER A 221 15.29 -40.01 -14.55
N GLU A 222 16.07 -38.93 -14.47
CA GLU A 222 17.41 -38.81 -15.06
C GLU A 222 18.54 -39.01 -14.02
N GLY A 223 18.20 -39.18 -12.74
CA GLY A 223 19.14 -39.47 -11.64
C GLY A 223 19.95 -38.26 -11.14
N MET A 224 19.61 -37.04 -11.57
CA MET A 224 20.33 -35.83 -11.21
C MET A 224 20.15 -35.46 -9.73
N LEU A 225 18.93 -35.54 -9.21
CA LEU A 225 18.63 -35.30 -7.80
C LEU A 225 19.19 -36.42 -6.91
N GLY A 226 19.26 -37.65 -7.42
CA GLY A 226 19.92 -38.77 -6.74
C GLY A 226 21.39 -38.47 -6.38
N LEU A 227 22.13 -37.77 -7.26
CA LEU A 227 23.50 -37.31 -6.97
C LEU A 227 23.55 -36.32 -5.80
N LEU A 228 22.48 -35.56 -5.57
CA LEU A 228 22.32 -34.65 -4.42
C LEU A 228 21.81 -35.38 -3.16
N GLY A 229 21.60 -36.69 -3.21
CA GLY A 229 20.94 -37.47 -2.14
C GLY A 229 19.44 -37.17 -2.02
N ILE A 230 18.86 -36.51 -3.02
CA ILE A 230 17.44 -36.19 -3.09
C ILE A 230 16.77 -37.27 -3.92
N ASP A 231 16.26 -38.29 -3.24
CA ASP A 231 15.59 -39.44 -3.86
C ASP A 231 14.32 -39.83 -3.08
N SER A 232 13.63 -40.88 -3.55
CA SER A 232 12.37 -41.33 -2.96
C SER A 232 12.48 -41.78 -1.50
N SER A 233 13.68 -42.14 -1.01
CA SER A 233 13.90 -42.54 0.39
C SER A 233 13.70 -41.40 1.38
N LEU A 234 13.70 -40.14 0.93
CA LEU A 234 13.40 -38.99 1.77
C LEU A 234 11.91 -38.89 2.14
N GLY A 235 11.04 -39.67 1.49
CA GLY A 235 9.62 -39.73 1.79
C GLY A 235 8.84 -38.47 1.40
N ALA A 236 9.26 -37.77 0.34
CA ALA A 236 8.61 -36.53 -0.11
C ALA A 236 7.08 -36.72 -0.28
N GLY A 237 6.29 -35.82 0.29
CA GLY A 237 4.82 -35.91 0.31
C GLY A 237 4.22 -36.85 1.36
N SER A 238 5.04 -37.47 2.22
CA SER A 238 4.60 -38.29 3.37
C SER A 238 4.76 -37.52 4.70
N THR A 239 4.06 -37.96 5.75
CA THR A 239 4.18 -37.40 7.11
C THR A 239 5.36 -37.98 7.91
N ALA A 240 6.11 -38.91 7.31
CA ALA A 240 7.30 -39.53 7.88
C ALA A 240 8.49 -39.34 6.91
N ARG A 241 9.04 -38.13 6.89
CA ARG A 241 10.16 -37.74 6.03
C ARG A 241 11.50 -37.88 6.74
N THR A 242 12.54 -38.14 5.96
CA THR A 242 13.92 -38.16 6.46
C THR A 242 14.36 -36.73 6.80
N LEU A 243 14.87 -36.54 8.02
CA LEU A 243 15.39 -35.25 8.47
C LEU A 243 16.79 -35.00 7.90
N ALA A 244 17.04 -33.77 7.46
CA ALA A 244 18.38 -33.34 7.07
C ALA A 244 19.35 -33.44 8.24
N THR A 245 20.59 -33.82 7.96
CA THR A 245 21.68 -33.81 8.94
C THR A 245 22.85 -32.98 8.41
N ASP A 246 23.89 -32.82 9.23
CA ASP A 246 25.11 -32.09 8.88
C ASP A 246 25.83 -32.62 7.63
N ASN A 247 25.55 -33.85 7.19
CA ASN A 247 26.12 -34.45 5.97
C ASN A 247 25.09 -35.02 4.98
N SER A 248 23.88 -35.38 5.44
CA SER A 248 22.88 -36.07 4.61
C SER A 248 21.74 -35.17 4.16
N ALA A 249 21.19 -35.48 2.99
CA ALA A 249 20.00 -34.81 2.47
C ALA A 249 18.77 -35.10 3.34
N GLY A 250 17.79 -34.18 3.31
CA GLY A 250 16.51 -34.38 3.97
C GLY A 250 15.73 -33.09 4.17
N PHE A 251 14.59 -33.22 4.84
CA PHE A 251 13.72 -32.10 5.19
C PHE A 251 14.07 -31.54 6.56
N ILE A 252 13.80 -30.27 6.81
CA ILE A 252 13.94 -29.69 8.16
C ILE A 252 12.84 -30.17 9.11
N GLN A 253 11.67 -30.52 8.58
CA GLN A 253 10.53 -31.02 9.35
C GLN A 253 10.13 -32.41 8.84
N ALA A 254 9.98 -33.38 9.73
CA ALA A 254 9.65 -34.75 9.35
C ALA A 254 8.19 -34.87 8.84
N ASP A 255 7.25 -34.20 9.50
CA ASP A 255 5.83 -34.22 9.13
C ASP A 255 5.44 -32.87 8.51
N PHE A 256 4.98 -32.86 7.25
CA PHE A 256 4.57 -31.62 6.59
C PHE A 256 3.35 -30.96 7.25
N ASN A 257 2.54 -31.68 8.03
CA ASN A 257 1.42 -31.07 8.76
C ASN A 257 1.91 -30.16 9.91
N THR A 258 3.18 -30.25 10.29
CA THR A 258 3.76 -29.32 11.27
C THR A 258 4.10 -27.96 10.68
N LEU A 259 4.05 -27.81 9.35
CA LEU A 259 4.30 -26.56 8.64
C LEU A 259 3.11 -25.60 8.69
N ASP A 260 1.91 -26.09 9.02
CA ASP A 260 0.73 -25.23 9.21
C ASP A 260 0.80 -24.46 10.52
N ALA A 261 0.28 -23.23 10.50
CA ALA A 261 -0.02 -22.47 11.70
C ALA A 261 -1.01 -23.26 12.55
N LYS A 262 -0.79 -23.26 13.88
CA LYS A 262 -1.70 -23.85 14.86
C LYS A 262 -2.13 -22.79 15.84
N LEU A 263 -3.44 -22.61 15.96
CA LEU A 263 -4.09 -21.66 16.84
C LEU A 263 -5.09 -22.39 17.73
N THR A 264 -5.35 -21.82 18.90
CA THR A 264 -6.50 -22.18 19.73
C THR A 264 -7.41 -20.96 19.82
N VAL A 265 -8.60 -21.02 19.21
CA VAL A 265 -9.59 -19.94 19.23
C VAL A 265 -10.77 -20.35 20.10
N ASN A 266 -11.00 -19.67 21.22
CA ASN A 266 -12.04 -20.01 22.19
C ASN A 266 -12.02 -21.50 22.61
N GLY A 267 -10.83 -22.11 22.68
CA GLY A 267 -10.65 -23.53 23.02
C GLY A 267 -10.67 -24.50 21.82
N VAL A 268 -10.96 -24.04 20.60
CA VAL A 268 -10.97 -24.87 19.39
C VAL A 268 -9.63 -24.79 18.68
N ASN A 269 -9.03 -25.94 18.38
CA ASN A 269 -7.81 -26.02 17.59
C ASN A 269 -8.11 -25.71 16.11
N VAL A 270 -7.32 -24.81 15.54
CA VAL A 270 -7.44 -24.35 14.15
C VAL A 270 -6.08 -24.45 13.48
N TYR A 271 -6.09 -24.96 12.24
CA TYR A 271 -4.89 -25.16 11.42
C TYR A 271 -5.02 -24.39 10.12
N ARG A 272 -3.98 -23.65 9.72
CA ARG A 272 -3.97 -22.87 8.48
C ARG A 272 -2.59 -22.86 7.84
N ALA A 273 -2.55 -22.91 6.51
CA ALA A 273 -1.31 -22.86 5.75
C ALA A 273 -0.61 -21.49 5.78
N SER A 274 -1.29 -20.42 6.19
CA SER A 274 -0.78 -19.04 6.19
C SER A 274 -0.80 -18.42 7.59
N ASN A 275 0.09 -17.46 7.82
CA ASN A 275 0.07 -16.59 9.00
C ASN A 275 -0.91 -15.41 8.86
N ALA A 276 -1.46 -15.18 7.67
CA ALA A 276 -2.56 -14.25 7.42
C ALA A 276 -3.86 -15.04 7.20
N ILE A 277 -4.77 -14.99 8.17
CA ILE A 277 -5.91 -15.89 8.31
C ILE A 277 -7.21 -15.09 8.35
N SER A 278 -8.05 -15.23 7.33
CA SER A 278 -9.28 -14.42 7.14
C SER A 278 -10.59 -15.21 7.23
N ASP A 279 -10.52 -16.52 7.48
CA ASP A 279 -11.65 -17.45 7.37
C ASP A 279 -12.03 -18.12 8.70
N VAL A 280 -11.35 -17.77 9.80
CA VAL A 280 -11.57 -18.40 11.12
C VAL A 280 -12.63 -17.68 11.93
N ILE A 281 -12.65 -16.35 11.90
CA ILE A 281 -13.65 -15.53 12.58
C ILE A 281 -14.28 -14.62 11.53
N THR A 282 -15.61 -14.69 11.39
CA THR A 282 -16.33 -13.95 10.36
C THR A 282 -15.99 -12.46 10.40
N GLY A 283 -15.46 -11.99 9.27
CA GLY A 283 -15.11 -10.58 9.06
C GLY A 283 -13.84 -10.10 9.74
N LEU A 284 -13.05 -10.96 10.39
CA LEU A 284 -11.72 -10.64 10.91
C LEU A 284 -10.63 -11.28 10.06
N THR A 285 -9.54 -10.55 9.84
CA THR A 285 -8.28 -11.10 9.32
C THR A 285 -7.22 -11.01 10.39
N LEU A 286 -6.69 -12.15 10.80
CA LEU A 286 -5.66 -12.33 11.81
C LEU A 286 -4.29 -12.37 11.13
N ASN A 287 -3.32 -11.64 11.66
CA ASN A 287 -1.92 -11.72 11.22
C ASN A 287 -1.06 -12.19 12.40
N LEU A 288 -0.57 -13.41 12.31
CA LEU A 288 0.27 -14.05 13.33
C LEU A 288 1.71 -13.58 13.20
N VAL A 289 2.32 -13.19 14.32
CA VAL A 289 3.66 -12.61 14.37
C VAL A 289 4.61 -13.50 15.17
N LYS A 290 4.17 -14.03 16.30
CA LYS A 290 5.01 -14.83 17.20
C LYS A 290 4.20 -15.96 17.84
N PRO A 291 4.76 -17.18 17.98
CA PRO A 291 4.15 -18.21 18.81
C PRO A 291 4.22 -17.83 20.30
N GLN A 292 3.31 -18.40 21.07
CA GLN A 292 3.21 -18.26 22.52
C GLN A 292 3.62 -19.55 23.21
N GLU A 293 4.20 -19.42 24.40
CA GLU A 293 4.46 -20.56 25.26
C GLU A 293 3.17 -21.04 25.93
N SER A 294 3.15 -22.29 26.39
CA SER A 294 1.94 -22.86 27.03
C SER A 294 1.58 -22.18 28.36
N THR A 295 2.52 -21.45 28.96
CA THR A 295 2.32 -20.65 30.18
C THR A 295 1.85 -19.22 29.91
N ASP A 296 1.89 -18.76 28.66
CA ASP A 296 1.50 -17.40 28.31
C ASP A 296 -0.03 -17.22 28.35
N GLN A 297 -0.47 -16.01 28.66
CA GLN A 297 -1.88 -15.67 28.58
C GLN A 297 -2.34 -15.58 27.11
N PRO A 298 -3.55 -16.08 26.77
CA PRO A 298 -4.13 -15.89 25.44
C PRO A 298 -4.24 -14.41 25.04
N VAL A 299 -4.09 -14.15 23.74
CA VAL A 299 -4.35 -12.83 23.17
C VAL A 299 -5.86 -12.62 23.08
N VAL A 300 -6.35 -11.50 23.62
CA VAL A 300 -7.75 -11.10 23.53
C VAL A 300 -7.89 -10.08 22.41
N LEU A 301 -8.70 -10.42 21.41
CA LEU A 301 -9.12 -9.49 20.37
C LEU A 301 -10.44 -8.85 20.79
N THR A 302 -10.52 -7.52 20.75
CA THR A 302 -11.74 -6.77 21.05
C THR A 302 -12.21 -6.03 19.81
N THR A 303 -13.37 -6.41 19.28
CA THR A 303 -13.96 -5.79 18.09
C THR A 303 -15.14 -4.92 18.48
N GLN A 304 -15.15 -3.68 17.99
CA GLN A 304 -16.18 -2.68 18.28
C GLN A 304 -16.50 -1.82 17.06
N VAL A 305 -17.64 -1.11 17.13
CA VAL A 305 -18.03 -0.13 16.11
C VAL A 305 -17.01 1.02 16.09
N ASN A 306 -16.52 1.38 14.91
CA ASN A 306 -15.56 2.46 14.74
C ASN A 306 -16.28 3.80 14.49
N THR A 307 -16.79 4.40 15.56
CA THR A 307 -17.48 5.70 15.49
C THR A 307 -16.54 6.84 15.07
N ALA A 308 -15.24 6.72 15.36
CA ALA A 308 -14.23 7.68 14.95
C ALA A 308 -14.08 7.74 13.42
N ALA A 309 -14.00 6.59 12.75
CA ALA A 309 -13.93 6.54 11.28
C ALA A 309 -15.16 7.19 10.63
N VAL A 310 -16.36 6.94 11.15
CA VAL A 310 -17.59 7.57 10.64
C VAL A 310 -17.57 9.07 10.87
N LYS A 311 -17.11 9.52 12.05
CA LYS A 311 -16.95 10.94 12.37
C LYS A 311 -15.94 11.61 11.43
N ASP A 312 -14.82 10.97 11.13
CA ASP A 312 -13.78 11.50 10.24
C ASP A 312 -14.29 11.61 8.79
N LEU A 313 -15.05 10.61 8.34
CA LEU A 313 -15.71 10.63 7.03
C LEU A 313 -16.64 11.84 6.88
N ILE A 314 -17.48 12.11 7.90
CA ILE A 314 -18.40 13.26 7.93
C ILE A 314 -17.62 14.57 8.04
N ASN A 315 -16.65 14.65 8.96
CA ASN A 315 -15.86 15.86 9.21
C ASN A 315 -15.06 16.30 7.97
N THR A 316 -14.59 15.36 7.16
CA THR A 316 -13.87 15.68 5.93
C THR A 316 -14.73 16.50 4.95
N VAL A 317 -16.01 16.14 4.83
CA VAL A 317 -16.97 16.89 4.01
C VAL A 317 -17.29 18.26 4.64
N LEU A 318 -17.54 18.28 5.96
CA LEU A 318 -17.83 19.52 6.69
C LEU A 318 -16.68 20.53 6.60
N SER A 319 -15.44 20.08 6.76
CA SER A 319 -14.25 20.93 6.62
C SER A 319 -14.12 21.52 5.22
N SER A 320 -14.37 20.71 4.18
CA SER A 320 -14.34 21.19 2.79
C SER A 320 -15.40 22.26 2.53
N LEU A 321 -16.61 22.10 3.09
CA LEU A 321 -17.68 23.11 3.01
C LEU A 321 -17.34 24.39 3.79
N ASN A 322 -16.75 24.25 4.97
CA ASN A 322 -16.29 25.38 5.78
C ASN A 322 -15.19 26.17 5.06
N ASP A 323 -14.25 25.49 4.41
CA ASP A 323 -13.18 26.10 3.64
C ASP A 323 -13.71 26.96 2.47
N ILE A 324 -14.72 26.48 1.75
CA ILE A 324 -15.38 27.24 0.69
C ILE A 324 -16.10 28.45 1.29
N THR A 325 -16.83 28.24 2.39
CA THR A 325 -17.58 29.32 3.06
C THR A 325 -16.65 30.41 3.60
N ASN A 326 -15.49 30.02 4.15
CA ASN A 326 -14.46 30.92 4.65
C ASN A 326 -13.82 31.71 3.51
N LEU A 327 -13.48 31.07 2.39
CA LEU A 327 -12.95 31.75 1.20
C LEU A 327 -13.95 32.78 0.66
N ILE A 328 -15.22 32.42 0.56
CA ILE A 328 -16.27 33.35 0.09
C ILE A 328 -16.45 34.51 1.07
N SER A 329 -16.31 34.26 2.37
CA SER A 329 -16.52 35.28 3.40
C SER A 329 -15.31 36.19 3.61
N SER A 330 -14.09 35.77 3.24
CA SER A 330 -12.88 36.60 3.34
C SER A 330 -12.83 37.72 2.31
N ASP A 331 -13.44 37.55 1.13
CA ASP A 331 -13.44 38.53 0.05
C ASP A 331 -14.82 39.18 -0.17
N ILE A 332 -15.20 40.06 0.78
CA ILE A 332 -16.50 40.78 0.74
C ILE A 332 -16.66 41.60 -0.55
N SER A 333 -15.57 42.14 -1.11
CA SER A 333 -15.60 42.92 -2.35
C SER A 333 -16.13 42.08 -3.52
N ILE A 334 -15.57 40.88 -3.70
CA ILE A 334 -15.97 39.92 -4.74
C ILE A 334 -17.38 39.40 -4.47
N LEU A 335 -17.72 39.09 -3.22
CA LEU A 335 -19.07 38.66 -2.84
C LEU A 335 -20.17 39.68 -3.22
N ARG A 336 -19.86 40.98 -3.17
CA ARG A 336 -20.81 42.04 -3.56
C ARG A 336 -20.84 42.32 -5.05
N SER A 337 -19.72 42.14 -5.75
CA SER A 337 -19.63 42.42 -7.19
C SER A 337 -20.06 41.24 -8.07
N GLU A 338 -19.89 40.00 -7.59
CA GLU A 338 -20.17 38.78 -8.35
C GLU A 338 -21.48 38.12 -7.86
N SER A 339 -22.52 38.16 -8.69
CA SER A 339 -23.84 37.58 -8.36
C SER A 339 -23.79 36.05 -8.19
N THR A 340 -22.94 35.37 -8.96
CA THR A 340 -22.72 33.91 -8.91
C THR A 340 -22.17 33.46 -7.57
N ILE A 341 -21.26 34.24 -6.96
CA ILE A 341 -20.67 33.96 -5.65
C ILE A 341 -21.67 34.18 -4.53
N SER A 342 -22.49 35.23 -4.64
CA SER A 342 -23.60 35.46 -3.72
C SER A 342 -24.63 34.32 -3.76
N LEU A 343 -24.98 33.86 -4.96
CA LEU A 343 -25.88 32.71 -5.17
C LEU A 343 -25.27 31.42 -4.60
N LEU A 344 -24.00 31.14 -4.87
CA LEU A 344 -23.29 29.98 -4.34
C LEU A 344 -23.31 29.98 -2.81
N ARG A 345 -23.03 31.11 -2.17
CA ARG A 345 -23.10 31.25 -0.71
C ARG A 345 -24.50 30.97 -0.17
N SER A 346 -25.53 31.47 -0.85
CA SER A 346 -26.93 31.21 -0.47
C SER A 346 -27.26 29.73 -0.58
N ASN A 347 -26.87 29.08 -1.69
CA ASN A 347 -27.07 27.65 -1.90
C ASN A 347 -26.38 26.82 -0.82
N ILE A 348 -25.10 27.07 -0.53
CA ILE A 348 -24.35 26.35 0.51
C ILE A 348 -25.03 26.50 1.89
N ARG A 349 -25.51 27.71 2.23
CA ARG A 349 -26.22 27.93 3.49
C ARG A 349 -27.58 27.22 3.53
N SER A 350 -28.28 27.16 2.39
CA SER A 350 -29.56 26.45 2.30
C SER A 350 -29.40 24.94 2.50
N LEU A 351 -28.29 24.34 2.07
CA LEU A 351 -28.03 22.91 2.25
C LEU A 351 -28.05 22.49 3.73
N VAL A 352 -27.64 23.39 4.63
CA VAL A 352 -27.64 23.13 6.09
C VAL A 352 -29.05 23.23 6.68
N SER A 353 -29.94 24.02 6.09
CA SER A 353 -31.31 24.23 6.59
C SER A 353 -32.36 23.36 5.88
N THR A 354 -32.04 22.79 4.72
CA THR A 354 -32.95 21.90 3.99
C THR A 354 -33.16 20.60 4.77
N LYS A 355 -34.41 20.35 5.16
CA LYS A 355 -34.82 19.07 5.75
C LYS A 355 -34.70 17.98 4.69
N VAL A 356 -33.92 16.94 4.96
CA VAL A 356 -33.85 15.75 4.11
C VAL A 356 -35.15 14.95 4.32
N ALA A 357 -35.96 14.79 3.26
CA ALA A 357 -37.06 13.83 3.25
C ALA A 357 -36.47 12.41 3.30
N SER A 358 -37.11 11.52 4.06
CA SER A 358 -36.54 10.24 4.53
C SER A 358 -35.55 9.55 3.59
N ILE A 359 -34.42 9.12 4.16
CA ILE A 359 -33.55 8.11 3.56
C ILE A 359 -34.39 6.82 3.54
N THR A 360 -34.85 6.42 2.35
CA THR A 360 -35.53 5.14 2.13
C THR A 360 -34.57 4.19 1.45
#